data_AF-A0A3D3TC44-F1
#
_entry.id   AF-A0A3D3TC44-F1
#
_cell.length_a   1.000
_cell.length_b   1.000
_cell.length_c   1.000
_cell.angle_alpha   90.00
_cell.angle_beta   90.00
_cell.angle_gamma   90.00
#
_symmetry.space_group_name_H-M   'P 1'
#
loop_
_entity.id
_entity.type
_entity.pdbx_description
1 polymer ?
#
loop_
_entity_poly.entity_id
_entity_poly.type
_entity_poly.pdbx_seq_one_letter_code
_entity_poly.pdbx_strand_id
1 'polypeptide(L)' 'MYVIGIAGGSGSGKTTLVESILERIPKDEIAILPQDAYYKDNSHMPLEERYKVNYDHPDSIEWELMVKDIQALKTGS' A
#
# COMPACT_ATOMS: atom_id res chain seq x y z
N MET A 1 3.12 7.81 -16.94
CA MET A 1 2.94 6.72 -15.95
C MET A 1 1.45 6.47 -15.75
N TYR A 2 1.03 5.20 -15.76
CA TYR A 2 -0.33 4.80 -15.38
C TYR A 2 -0.35 4.32 -13.92
N VAL A 3 -1.46 4.56 -13.21
CA VAL A 3 -1.66 4.06 -11.85
C VAL A 3 -2.90 3.19 -11.86
N ILE A 4 -2.75 1.94 -11.38
CA ILE A 4 -3.82 0.94 -11.35
C ILE A 4 -4.02 0.55 -9.88
N GLY A 5 -5.22 0.82 -9.34
CA GLY A 5 -5.60 0.39 -8.00
C GLY A 5 -6.17 -1.03 -8.00
N ILE A 6 -5.66 -1.90 -7.14
CA ILE A 6 -6.15 -3.27 -6.95
C ILE A 6 -6.69 -3.38 -5.53
N ALA A 7 -8.02 -3.46 -5.38
CA ALA A 7 -8.71 -3.52 -4.09
C ALA A 7 -9.50 -4.83 -3.93
N GLY A 8 -9.78 -5.21 -2.70
CA GLY A 8 -10.50 -6.44 -2.35
C GLY A 8 -10.21 -6.88 -0.92
N GLY A 9 -11.07 -7.73 -0.36
CA GLY A 9 -10.90 -8.26 1.01
C GLY A 9 -9.63 -9.09 1.20
N SER A 10 -9.26 -9.36 2.45
CA SER A 10 -8.18 -10.31 2.75
C SER A 10 -8.50 -11.69 2.15
N GLY A 11 -7.48 -12.36 1.59
CA GLY A 11 -7.65 -13.66 0.94
C GLY A 11 -8.33 -13.66 -0.44
N SER A 12 -8.69 -12.49 -1.00
CA SER A 12 -9.37 -12.41 -2.31
C SER A 12 -8.50 -12.66 -3.54
N GLY A 13 -7.22 -13.03 -3.36
CA GLY A 13 -6.28 -13.30 -4.46
C GLY A 13 -5.55 -12.09 -5.05
N LYS A 14 -5.56 -10.92 -4.38
CA LYS A 14 -4.85 -9.70 -4.85
C LYS A 14 -3.36 -9.95 -5.10
N THR A 15 -2.68 -10.59 -4.15
CA THR A 15 -1.24 -10.91 -4.25
C THR A 15 -0.97 -11.77 -5.46
N THR A 16 -1.74 -12.84 -5.65
CA THR A 16 -1.63 -13.74 -6.82
C THR A 16 -1.86 -13.01 -8.14
N LEU A 17 -2.82 -12.08 -8.19
CA LEU A 17 -3.04 -11.24 -9.37
C LEU A 17 -1.82 -10.35 -9.66
N VAL A 18 -1.28 -9.68 -8.64
CA VAL A 18 -0.10 -8.82 -8.76
C VAL A 18 1.12 -9.61 -9.24
N GLU A 19 1.38 -10.79 -8.66
CA GLU A 19 2.46 -11.69 -9.09
C GLU A 19 2.31 -12.10 -10.55
N SER A 20 1.10 -12.47 -10.99
CA SER A 20 0.82 -12.83 -12.38
C SER A 20 1.04 -11.67 -13.36
N ILE A 21 0.85 -10.42 -12.91
CA ILE A 21 1.12 -9.22 -13.70
C ILE A 21 2.64 -9.00 -13.80
N LEU A 22 3.36 -9.11 -12.69
CA LEU A 22 4.82 -8.96 -12.65
C LEU A 22 5.55 -9.96 -13.53
N GLU A 23 5.03 -11.19 -13.68
CA GLU A 23 5.61 -12.20 -14.56
C GLU A 23 5.53 -11.82 -16.05
N ARG A 24 4.64 -10.88 -16.42
CA ARG A 24 4.35 -10.51 -17.81
C ARG A 24 4.91 -9.15 -18.21
N ILE A 25 5.40 -8.36 -17.25
CA ILE A 25 5.88 -6.99 -17.48
C ILE A 25 7.35 -6.91 -17.06
N PRO A 26 8.25 -6.30 -17.86
CA PRO A 26 9.62 -6.05 -17.45
C PRO A 26 9.69 -5.30 -16.11
N LYS A 27 10.59 -5.74 -15.22
CA LYS A 27 10.67 -5.21 -13.83
C LYS A 27 10.99 -3.71 -13.78
N ASP A 28 11.65 -3.18 -14.81
CA ASP A 28 12.00 -1.77 -14.98
C ASP A 28 10.85 -0.91 -15.49
N GLU A 29 9.73 -1.52 -15.92
CA GLU A 29 8.54 -0.81 -16.42
C GLU A 29 7.39 -0.78 -15.40
N ILE A 30 7.53 -1.44 -14.25
CA ILE A 30 6.47 -1.53 -13.24
C ILE A 30 7.01 -1.30 -11.82
N ALA A 31 6.24 -0.58 -11.02
CA ALA A 31 6.44 -0.44 -9.58
C ALA A 31 5.20 -0.93 -8.84
N ILE A 32 5.41 -1.57 -7.69
CA ILE A 32 4.33 -1.98 -6.79
C ILE A 32 4.38 -1.12 -5.56
N LEU A 33 3.21 -0.60 -5.19
CA LEU A 33 3.01 0.18 -3.99
C LEU A 33 1.95 -0.49 -3.10
N PRO A 34 2.34 -1.31 -2.11
CA PRO A 34 1.40 -1.92 -1.19
C PRO A 34 0.81 -0.85 -0.25
N GLN A 35 -0.52 -0.81 -0.10
CA GLN A 35 -1.17 0.09 0.85
C GLN A 35 -0.72 -0.19 2.30
N ASP A 36 -0.41 -1.45 2.63
CA ASP A 36 0.05 -1.86 3.96
C ASP A 36 1.41 -1.22 4.35
N ALA A 37 2.19 -0.73 3.37
CA ALA A 37 3.41 0.03 3.65
C ALA A 37 3.12 1.43 4.23
N TYR A 38 1.86 1.87 4.19
CA TYR A 38 1.40 3.17 4.66
C TYR A 38 0.57 3.08 5.95
N TYR A 39 0.64 1.97 6.70
CA TYR A 39 0.11 1.98 8.06
C TYR A 39 0.85 3.02 8.91
N LYS A 40 0.08 3.81 9.67
CA LYS A 40 0.63 4.77 10.63
C LYS A 40 1.60 4.09 11.58
N ASP A 41 2.77 4.70 11.76
CA ASP A 41 3.77 4.15 12.66
C ASP A 41 3.37 4.34 14.13
N ASN A 42 2.89 3.26 14.75
CA ASN A 42 2.52 3.19 16.16
C ASN A 42 3.68 2.64 17.04
N SER A 43 4.90 2.56 16.52
CA SER A 43 6.08 2.06 17.24
C SER A 43 6.47 2.87 18.48
N HIS A 44 5.91 4.07 18.62
CA HIS A 44 6.07 4.94 19.78
C HIS A 44 5.07 4.63 20.91
N MET A 45 3.97 3.91 20.62
CA MET A 45 2.93 3.61 21.61
C MET A 45 3.32 2.41 22.49
N PRO A 46 2.89 2.36 23.77
CA PRO A 46 2.97 1.15 24.60
C PRO A 46 2.25 -0.04 23.95
N LEU A 47 2.70 -1.26 24.26
CA LEU A 47 2.17 -2.48 23.64
C LEU A 47 0.65 -2.64 23.88
N GLU A 48 0.20 -2.32 25.09
CA GLU A 48 -1.20 -2.39 25.52
C GLU A 48 -2.12 -1.46 24.71
N GLU A 49 -1.59 -0.34 24.23
CA GLU A 49 -2.32 0.60 23.39
C GLU A 49 -2.30 0.18 21.92
N ARG A 50 -1.19 -0.41 21.44
CA ARG A 50 -1.11 -0.97 20.08
C ARG A 50 -2.15 -2.05 19.83
N TYR A 51 -2.46 -2.88 20.83
CA TYR A 51 -3.51 -3.90 20.71
C TYR A 51 -4.92 -3.33 20.54
N LYS A 52 -5.13 -2.05 20.85
CA LYS A 52 -6.43 -1.37 20.69
C LYS A 52 -6.58 -0.71 19.31
N VAL A 53 -5.51 -0.66 18.51
CA VAL A 53 -5.54 -0.06 17.19
C VAL A 53 -6.34 -0.95 16.24
N ASN A 54 -7.36 -0.37 15.62
CA ASN A 54 -8.10 -1.02 14.55
C ASN A 54 -7.40 -0.76 13.21
N TYR A 55 -6.59 -1.70 12.75
CA TYR A 55 -5.88 -1.59 11.47
C TYR A 55 -6.82 -1.67 10.25
N ASP A 56 -8.02 -2.24 10.39
CA ASP A 56 -8.99 -2.29 9.30
C ASP A 56 -9.74 -0.96 9.10
N HIS A 57 -9.56 0.02 9.99
CA HIS A 57 -10.17 1.33 9.85
C HIS A 57 -9.39 2.19 8.84
N PRO A 58 -10.04 2.94 7.93
CA PRO A 58 -9.35 3.80 6.96
C PRO A 58 -8.34 4.76 7.61
N ASP A 59 -8.61 5.26 8.81
CA ASP A 59 -7.71 6.18 9.53
C ASP A 59 -6.40 5.55 10.00
N SER A 60 -6.24 4.23 9.92
CA SER A 60 -4.97 3.55 10.23
C SER A 60 -3.90 3.80 9.17
N ILE A 61 -4.29 4.33 8.00
CA ILE A 61 -3.42 4.58 6.85
C ILE A 61 -2.99 6.05 6.79
N GLU A 62 -1.73 6.29 6.43
CA GLU A 62 -1.16 7.60 6.10
C GLU A 62 -1.53 8.01 4.66
N TRP A 63 -2.80 8.34 4.44
CA TRP A 63 -3.31 8.70 3.10
C TRP A 63 -2.57 9.87 2.46
N GLU A 64 -2.21 10.89 3.25
CA GLU A 64 -1.50 12.07 2.75
C GLU A 64 -0.11 11.70 2.20
N LEU A 65 0.61 10.82 2.91
CA LEU A 65 1.91 10.32 2.49
C LEU A 65 1.77 9.45 1.23
N MET A 66 0.80 8.53 1.21
CA MET A 66 0.54 7.68 0.04
C MET A 66 0.20 8.50 -1.21
N VAL A 67 -0.65 9.53 -1.08
CA VAL A 67 -0.99 10.43 -2.18
C VAL A 67 0.24 11.20 -2.64
N LYS A 68 1.05 11.72 -1.70
CA LYS A 68 2.29 12.43 -2.03
C LYS A 68 3.26 11.55 -2.83
N ASP A 69 3.48 10.32 -2.41
CA ASP A 69 4.39 9.39 -3.09
C ASP A 69 3.88 8.99 -4.47
N ILE A 70 2.57 8.72 -4.61
CA ILE A 70 1.96 8.45 -5.92
C ILE A 70 2.12 9.65 -6.87
N GLN A 71 1.95 10.87 -6.38
CA GLN A 71 2.14 12.07 -7.20
C GLN A 71 3.60 12.22 -7.63
N ALA A 72 4.55 12.04 -6.71
CA ALA A 72 5.99 12.11 -6.98
C ALA A 72 6.40 11.10 -8.09
N LEU A 73 5.92 9.86 -7.98
CA LEU A 73 6.12 8.82 -9.00
C LEU A 73 5.52 9.21 -10.35
N LYS A 74 4.33 9.80 -10.37
CA LYS A 74 3.68 10.24 -11.61
C LYS A 74 4.41 11.39 -12.29
N THR A 75 5.02 12.29 -11.53
CA THR A 75 5.74 13.47 -12.06
C THR A 75 7.22 13.23 -12.30
N GLY A 76 7.77 12.09 -11.86
CA GLY A 76 9.19 11.74 -12.04
C GLY A 76 10.13 12.56 -11.15
N SER A 77 9.65 12.95 -9.97
CA SER A 77 10.33 13.83 -9.01
C SER A 77 10.71 13.13 -7.73
#